data_AF-A0A9D6CHZ5-F1
#
_entry.id   AF-A0A9D6CHZ5-F1
#
_cell.length_a   1.000
_cell.length_b   1.000
_cell.length_c   1.000
_cell.angle_alpha   90.00
_cell.angle_beta   90.00
_cell.angle_gamma   90.00
#
_symmetry.space_group_name_H-M   'P 1'
#
loop_
_entity.id
_entity.type
_entity.pdbx_description
1 polymer ?
#
loop_
_entity_poly.entity_id
_entity_poly.type
_entity_poly.pdbx_seq_one_letter_code
_entity_poly.pdbx_strand_id
1 'polypeptide(L)'
;MSAIRLNGQYCLLRDIEKKDFVAFVNLVLPKITREQPVPHTFAATVATLLSEGKTQQDAIVQAGLQCCASLGVKNMWVDGTNAAVTEEVPTDAAQGLEAAFGFAAVQSGLALAAAVCNAFRRTIKVNDADIAITRQSRELMVAAGQQVSAMKGVNEPVFVTAGRLLGARMKEGKALEEPEMMTILCMLSDLGATSVKIDLEKGILGFGPFSPANAMSSAVLQGLDPEKVKSVQASIEKTNDHFKKLAEQQGGGGQNAAAQQGQRLSVPAVMGTRRRR
;
A
#
# COMPACT_ATOMS: atom_id res chain seq x y z
N MET A 1 10.51 -14.52 -23.71
CA MET A 1 9.39 -13.71 -24.23
C MET A 1 8.12 -14.17 -23.53
N SER A 2 7.43 -13.25 -22.86
CA SER A 2 6.17 -13.53 -22.16
C SER A 2 5.00 -13.38 -23.13
N ALA A 3 3.91 -14.11 -22.90
CA ALA A 3 2.71 -14.08 -23.72
C ALA A 3 1.45 -14.19 -22.85
N ILE A 4 0.34 -13.64 -23.33
CA ILE A 4 -0.99 -13.77 -22.73
C ILE A 4 -1.97 -14.25 -23.80
N ARG A 5 -2.97 -15.06 -23.42
CA ARG A 5 -4.04 -15.45 -24.34
C ARG A 5 -5.18 -14.42 -24.30
N LEU A 6 -5.51 -13.87 -25.46
CA LEU A 6 -6.58 -12.90 -25.66
C LEU A 6 -7.50 -13.42 -26.78
N ASN A 7 -8.78 -13.63 -26.48
CA ASN A 7 -9.77 -14.16 -27.44
C ASN A 7 -9.29 -15.48 -28.11
N GLY A 8 -8.66 -16.36 -27.33
CA GLY A 8 -8.12 -17.63 -27.81
C GLY A 8 -6.81 -17.53 -28.62
N GLN A 9 -6.29 -16.34 -28.86
CA GLN A 9 -5.03 -16.13 -29.59
C GLN A 9 -3.88 -15.75 -28.64
N TYR A 10 -2.68 -16.20 -28.95
CA TYR A 10 -1.48 -15.77 -28.21
C TYR A 10 -1.07 -14.36 -28.63
N CYS A 11 -1.12 -13.43 -27.69
CA CYS A 11 -0.53 -12.12 -27.83
C CYS A 11 0.87 -12.13 -27.19
N LEU A 12 1.89 -11.95 -28.03
CA LEU A 12 3.27 -11.79 -27.56
C LEU A 12 3.41 -10.41 -26.87
N LEU A 13 3.99 -10.43 -25.68
CA LEU A 13 4.27 -9.21 -24.92
C LEU A 13 5.65 -8.68 -25.34
N ARG A 14 5.68 -7.40 -25.71
CA ARG A 14 6.90 -6.72 -26.19
C ARG A 14 7.45 -5.77 -25.14
N ASP A 15 8.72 -5.44 -25.21
CA ASP A 15 9.27 -4.41 -24.33
C ASP A 15 8.62 -3.06 -24.64
N ILE A 16 8.22 -2.34 -23.59
CA ILE A 16 7.62 -1.01 -23.66
C ILE A 16 8.26 -0.12 -22.60
N GLU A 17 8.00 1.19 -22.68
CA GLU A 17 8.63 2.15 -21.80
C GLU A 17 7.83 2.34 -20.50
N LYS A 18 8.53 2.75 -19.44
CA LYS A 18 7.93 3.07 -18.13
C LYS A 18 6.77 4.06 -18.24
N LYS A 19 6.83 5.01 -19.17
CA LYS A 19 5.78 6.01 -19.39
C LYS A 19 4.45 5.37 -19.81
N ASP A 20 4.48 4.26 -20.53
CA ASP A 20 3.29 3.56 -21.02
C ASP A 20 2.59 2.81 -19.87
N PHE A 21 3.38 2.20 -18.96
CA PHE A 21 2.85 1.64 -17.71
C PHE A 21 2.19 2.71 -16.84
N VAL A 22 2.83 3.88 -16.67
CA VAL A 22 2.26 5.01 -15.92
C VAL A 22 0.96 5.48 -16.56
N ALA A 23 0.94 5.65 -17.89
CA ALA A 23 -0.26 6.07 -18.62
C ALA A 23 -1.40 5.06 -18.45
N PHE A 24 -1.12 3.76 -18.60
CA PHE A 24 -2.12 2.72 -18.40
C PHE A 24 -2.66 2.70 -16.96
N VAL A 25 -1.78 2.74 -15.95
CA VAL A 25 -2.19 2.71 -14.54
C VAL A 25 -3.05 3.93 -14.18
N ASN A 26 -2.76 5.11 -14.73
CA ASN A 26 -3.60 6.30 -14.54
C ASN A 26 -5.03 6.13 -15.09
N LEU A 27 -5.23 5.31 -16.11
CA LEU A 27 -6.57 4.96 -16.62
C LEU A 27 -7.29 3.95 -15.71
N VAL A 28 -6.53 3.10 -15.01
CA VAL A 28 -7.08 2.08 -14.12
C VAL A 28 -7.48 2.65 -12.76
N LEU A 29 -6.64 3.51 -12.16
CA LEU A 29 -6.81 4.00 -10.78
C LEU A 29 -8.23 4.48 -10.45
N PRO A 30 -8.92 5.28 -11.30
CA PRO A 30 -10.27 5.76 -11.01
C PRO A 30 -11.36 4.67 -11.04
N LYS A 31 -11.06 3.51 -11.63
CA LYS A 31 -12.00 2.40 -11.84
C LYS A 31 -11.91 1.33 -10.77
N ILE A 32 -10.93 1.41 -9.87
CA ILE A 32 -10.71 0.37 -8.85
C ILE A 32 -11.78 0.51 -7.76
N THR A 33 -12.46 -0.60 -7.50
CA THR A 33 -13.42 -0.70 -6.40
C THR A 33 -13.02 -1.82 -5.44
N ARG A 34 -13.67 -1.86 -4.28
CA ARG A 34 -13.38 -2.89 -3.25
C ARG A 34 -13.92 -4.27 -3.66
N GLU A 35 -14.96 -4.30 -4.48
CA GLU A 35 -15.74 -5.48 -4.84
C GLU A 35 -15.08 -6.28 -5.97
N GLN A 36 -14.37 -5.62 -6.88
CA GLN A 36 -13.74 -6.28 -8.03
C GLN A 36 -12.24 -6.53 -7.77
N PRO A 37 -11.70 -7.71 -8.11
CA PRO A 37 -10.25 -7.94 -8.11
C PRO A 37 -9.52 -6.94 -9.02
N VAL A 38 -8.37 -6.41 -8.57
CA VAL A 38 -7.58 -5.45 -9.35
C VAL A 38 -7.17 -6.00 -10.73
N PRO A 39 -6.72 -7.27 -10.88
CA PRO A 39 -6.37 -7.80 -12.20
C PRO A 39 -7.54 -7.75 -13.20
N HIS A 40 -8.78 -7.85 -12.71
CA HIS A 40 -9.98 -7.80 -13.54
C HIS A 40 -10.30 -6.36 -13.98
N THR A 41 -10.06 -5.37 -13.12
CA THR A 41 -10.15 -3.95 -13.51
C THR A 41 -9.09 -3.58 -14.55
N PHE A 42 -7.89 -4.16 -14.46
CA PHE A 42 -6.85 -4.04 -15.48
C PHE A 42 -7.32 -4.63 -16.81
N ALA A 43 -7.83 -5.86 -16.81
CA ALA A 43 -8.37 -6.53 -17.99
C ALA A 43 -9.52 -5.73 -18.64
N ALA A 44 -10.45 -5.21 -17.84
CA ALA A 44 -11.55 -4.36 -18.33
C ALA A 44 -11.06 -3.04 -18.95
N THR A 45 -9.97 -2.47 -18.42
CA THR A 45 -9.35 -1.27 -19.00
C THR A 45 -8.68 -1.58 -20.33
N VAL A 46 -8.05 -2.74 -20.48
CA VAL A 46 -7.55 -3.24 -21.78
C VAL A 46 -8.69 -3.40 -22.78
N ALA A 47 -9.82 -4.00 -22.37
CA ALA A 47 -10.99 -4.14 -23.23
C ALA A 47 -11.52 -2.80 -23.72
N THR A 48 -11.61 -1.81 -22.81
CA THR A 48 -12.02 -0.44 -23.18
C THR A 48 -11.12 0.13 -24.27
N LEU A 49 -9.80 0.05 -24.10
CA LEU A 49 -8.83 0.58 -25.08
C LEU A 49 -8.96 -0.12 -26.45
N LEU A 50 -9.14 -1.44 -26.47
CA LEU A 50 -9.36 -2.20 -27.70
C LEU A 50 -10.68 -1.79 -28.38
N SER A 51 -11.73 -1.56 -27.61
CA SER A 51 -13.03 -1.11 -28.13
C SER A 51 -12.99 0.31 -28.73
N GLU A 52 -12.07 1.15 -28.26
CA GLU A 52 -11.79 2.49 -28.82
C GLU A 52 -10.97 2.43 -30.12
N GLY A 53 -10.68 1.24 -30.63
CA GLY A 53 -9.97 1.02 -31.90
C GLY A 53 -8.46 0.92 -31.77
N LYS A 54 -7.90 0.92 -30.55
CA LYS A 54 -6.47 0.61 -30.36
C LYS A 54 -6.20 -0.84 -30.69
N THR A 55 -5.07 -1.09 -31.34
CA THR A 55 -4.66 -2.46 -31.66
C THR A 55 -3.94 -3.11 -30.47
N GLN A 56 -3.80 -4.44 -30.50
CA GLN A 56 -2.97 -5.17 -29.55
C GLN A 56 -1.50 -4.73 -29.58
N GLN A 57 -1.05 -3.99 -30.60
CA GLN A 57 0.32 -3.49 -30.71
C GLN A 57 0.49 -2.06 -30.16
N ASP A 58 -0.60 -1.39 -29.76
CA ASP A 58 -0.54 -0.09 -29.12
C ASP A 58 0.19 -0.19 -27.78
N ALA A 59 1.10 0.76 -27.50
CA ALA A 59 1.99 0.70 -26.34
C ALA A 59 1.23 0.66 -25.01
N ILE A 60 0.11 1.39 -24.89
CA ILE A 60 -0.72 1.42 -23.67
C ILE A 60 -1.49 0.10 -23.52
N VAL A 61 -1.96 -0.49 -24.63
CA VAL A 61 -2.59 -1.82 -24.62
C VAL A 61 -1.57 -2.88 -24.19
N GLN A 62 -0.36 -2.85 -24.75
CA GLN A 62 0.75 -3.73 -24.35
C GLN A 62 1.11 -3.57 -22.87
N ALA A 63 1.09 -2.35 -22.33
CA ALA A 63 1.27 -2.09 -20.89
C ALA A 63 0.20 -2.78 -20.06
N GLY A 64 -1.06 -2.66 -20.48
CA GLY A 64 -2.17 -3.30 -19.80
C GLY A 64 -2.08 -4.82 -19.84
N LEU A 65 -1.75 -5.40 -21.00
CA LEU A 65 -1.57 -6.85 -21.16
C LEU A 65 -0.40 -7.38 -20.34
N GLN A 66 0.72 -6.64 -20.25
CA GLN A 66 1.85 -6.99 -19.40
C GLN A 66 1.51 -6.90 -17.92
N CYS A 67 0.77 -5.88 -17.50
CA CYS A 67 0.28 -5.80 -16.14
C CYS A 67 -0.67 -6.98 -15.83
N CYS A 68 -1.61 -7.30 -16.72
CA CYS A 68 -2.49 -8.46 -16.53
C CYS A 68 -1.68 -9.75 -16.36
N ALA A 69 -0.69 -9.98 -17.23
CA ALA A 69 0.18 -11.15 -17.15
C ALA A 69 1.02 -11.17 -15.87
N SER A 70 1.58 -10.04 -15.44
CA SER A 70 2.38 -9.96 -14.21
C SER A 70 1.53 -10.20 -12.97
N LEU A 71 0.26 -9.81 -13.00
CA LEU A 71 -0.74 -10.10 -11.98
C LEU A 71 -1.33 -11.51 -12.07
N GLY A 72 -0.87 -12.35 -13.00
CA GLY A 72 -1.24 -13.76 -13.08
C GLY A 72 -2.38 -14.09 -14.03
N VAL A 73 -2.91 -13.13 -14.79
CA VAL A 73 -3.89 -13.39 -15.85
C VAL A 73 -3.20 -14.11 -17.00
N LYS A 74 -3.64 -15.34 -17.28
CA LYS A 74 -3.11 -16.19 -18.37
C LYS A 74 -3.99 -16.17 -19.60
N ASN A 75 -5.30 -16.07 -19.40
CA ASN A 75 -6.28 -16.04 -20.48
C ASN A 75 -7.42 -15.08 -20.17
N MET A 76 -7.76 -14.24 -21.14
CA MET A 76 -8.89 -13.33 -21.06
C MET A 76 -9.63 -13.24 -22.39
N TRP A 77 -10.93 -12.99 -22.28
CA TRP A 77 -11.81 -12.68 -23.41
C TRP A 77 -12.24 -11.22 -23.33
N VAL A 78 -12.33 -10.59 -24.49
CA VAL A 78 -12.78 -9.22 -24.66
C VAL A 78 -13.89 -9.21 -25.69
N ASP A 79 -15.02 -8.62 -25.29
CA ASP A 79 -16.19 -8.38 -26.14
C ASP A 79 -16.68 -6.95 -25.90
N GLY A 80 -16.48 -6.08 -26.90
CA GLY A 80 -16.65 -4.64 -26.74
C GLY A 80 -15.80 -4.09 -25.59
N THR A 81 -16.44 -3.38 -24.66
CA THR A 81 -15.81 -2.81 -23.47
C THR A 81 -15.67 -3.81 -22.31
N ASN A 82 -16.22 -5.01 -22.45
CA ASN A 82 -16.22 -6.01 -21.38
C ASN A 82 -15.00 -6.93 -21.49
N ALA A 83 -14.44 -7.30 -20.33
CA ALA A 83 -13.41 -8.32 -20.23
C ALA A 83 -13.86 -9.44 -19.29
N ALA A 84 -13.59 -10.68 -19.67
CA ALA A 84 -13.73 -11.86 -18.82
C ALA A 84 -12.37 -12.52 -18.63
N VAL A 85 -11.86 -12.54 -17.40
CA VAL A 85 -10.66 -13.31 -17.04
C VAL A 85 -11.08 -14.77 -16.88
N THR A 86 -10.52 -15.66 -17.70
CA THR A 86 -10.91 -17.09 -17.77
C THR A 86 -9.86 -18.04 -17.22
N GLU A 87 -8.60 -17.59 -17.12
CA GLU A 87 -7.54 -18.33 -16.45
C GLU A 87 -6.65 -17.33 -15.70
N GLU A 88 -6.52 -17.50 -14.39
CA GLU A 88 -5.75 -16.65 -13.50
C GLU A 88 -5.01 -17.50 -12.46
N VAL A 89 -3.71 -17.26 -12.29
CA VAL A 89 -2.91 -17.83 -11.21
C VAL A 89 -2.20 -16.68 -10.49
N PRO A 90 -2.70 -16.27 -9.31
CA PRO A 90 -2.16 -15.12 -8.59
C PRO A 90 -0.65 -15.22 -8.36
N THR A 91 0.05 -14.15 -8.66
CA THR A 91 1.50 -14.00 -8.44
C THR A 91 1.76 -13.16 -7.18
N ASP A 92 3.03 -13.04 -6.79
CA ASP A 92 3.47 -12.09 -5.76
C ASP A 92 3.04 -10.65 -6.07
N ALA A 93 2.99 -10.28 -7.36
CA ALA A 93 2.51 -8.97 -7.80
C ALA A 93 0.99 -8.82 -7.60
N ALA A 94 0.21 -9.87 -7.86
CA ALA A 94 -1.23 -9.88 -7.59
C ALA A 94 -1.55 -9.69 -6.10
N GLN A 95 -0.72 -10.27 -5.24
CA GLN A 95 -0.81 -10.13 -3.79
C GLN A 95 -0.16 -8.84 -3.27
N GLY A 96 0.56 -8.11 -4.13
CA GLY A 96 1.26 -6.89 -3.74
C GLY A 96 2.39 -7.14 -2.72
N LEU A 97 3.10 -8.26 -2.85
CA LEU A 97 4.19 -8.65 -1.95
C LEU A 97 5.51 -7.96 -2.31
N GLU A 98 6.43 -7.96 -1.35
CA GLU A 98 7.72 -7.29 -1.45
C GLU A 98 8.55 -7.71 -2.68
N ALA A 99 8.53 -9.01 -3.01
CA ALA A 99 9.27 -9.56 -4.15
C ALA A 99 8.87 -8.94 -5.51
N ALA A 100 7.67 -8.37 -5.62
CA ALA A 100 7.20 -7.71 -6.83
C ALA A 100 7.82 -6.32 -7.07
N PHE A 101 8.54 -5.77 -6.08
CA PHE A 101 9.15 -4.44 -6.14
C PHE A 101 10.66 -4.47 -6.37
N GLY A 102 11.17 -5.51 -7.03
CA GLY A 102 12.58 -5.61 -7.40
C GLY A 102 13.04 -4.48 -8.34
N PHE A 103 14.34 -4.17 -8.31
CA PHE A 103 14.94 -3.03 -9.02
C PHE A 103 14.52 -2.94 -10.49
N ALA A 104 14.60 -4.06 -11.24
CA ALA A 104 14.24 -4.11 -12.65
C ALA A 104 12.75 -3.80 -12.89
N ALA A 105 11.85 -4.28 -12.03
CA ALA A 105 10.42 -4.03 -12.14
C ALA A 105 10.06 -2.57 -11.83
N VAL A 106 10.77 -1.92 -10.90
CA VAL A 106 10.61 -0.49 -10.60
C VAL A 106 11.18 0.38 -11.72
N GLN A 107 12.31 -0.04 -12.31
CA GLN A 107 12.96 0.66 -13.42
C GLN A 107 12.11 0.59 -14.69
N SER A 108 11.53 -0.57 -15.01
CA SER A 108 10.67 -0.74 -16.19
C SER A 108 9.28 -0.16 -16.02
N GLY A 109 8.80 0.01 -14.78
CA GLY A 109 7.44 0.46 -14.46
C GLY A 109 6.45 -0.67 -14.17
N LEU A 110 6.82 -1.93 -14.41
CA LEU A 110 5.94 -3.09 -14.17
C LEU A 110 5.52 -3.21 -12.68
N ALA A 111 6.36 -2.75 -11.75
CA ALA A 111 6.06 -2.72 -10.33
C ALA A 111 4.83 -1.87 -9.97
N LEU A 112 4.39 -0.96 -10.86
CA LEU A 112 3.16 -0.17 -10.65
C LEU A 112 1.93 -1.06 -10.52
N ALA A 113 1.84 -2.17 -11.26
CA ALA A 113 0.71 -3.10 -11.15
C ALA A 113 0.62 -3.71 -9.74
N ALA A 114 1.76 -4.21 -9.23
CA ALA A 114 1.85 -4.73 -7.87
C ALA A 114 1.58 -3.65 -6.81
N ALA A 115 2.06 -2.43 -7.06
CA ALA A 115 1.86 -1.31 -6.16
C ALA A 115 0.38 -0.97 -6.03
N VAL A 116 -0.36 -0.97 -7.14
CA VAL A 116 -1.81 -0.77 -7.15
C VAL A 116 -2.54 -1.88 -6.38
N CYS A 117 -2.21 -3.16 -6.62
CA CYS A 117 -2.80 -4.28 -5.86
C CYS A 117 -2.60 -4.12 -4.36
N ASN A 118 -1.37 -3.82 -3.95
CA ASN A 118 -1.04 -3.59 -2.55
C ASN A 118 -1.84 -2.39 -2.00
N ALA A 119 -1.75 -1.21 -2.61
CA ALA A 119 -2.33 0.03 -2.09
C ALA A 119 -3.86 0.00 -1.93
N PHE A 120 -4.58 -0.70 -2.82
CA PHE A 120 -6.04 -0.75 -2.81
C PHE A 120 -6.64 -1.95 -2.05
N ARG A 121 -5.81 -2.92 -1.65
CA ARG A 121 -6.27 -4.10 -0.88
C ARG A 121 -5.79 -4.11 0.56
N ARG A 122 -4.90 -3.20 0.94
CA ARG A 122 -4.41 -3.04 2.32
C ARG A 122 -5.53 -2.99 3.35
N THR A 123 -5.22 -3.62 4.47
CA THR A 123 -5.88 -3.44 5.76
C THR A 123 -4.84 -2.92 6.75
N ILE A 124 -5.29 -2.18 7.76
CA ILE A 124 -4.50 -1.83 8.92
C ILE A 124 -5.28 -2.24 10.16
N LYS A 125 -4.61 -2.85 11.13
CA LYS A 125 -5.24 -3.20 12.40
C LYS A 125 -5.17 -2.02 13.36
N VAL A 126 -6.31 -1.48 13.77
CA VAL A 126 -6.40 -0.42 14.79
C VAL A 126 -6.96 -1.04 16.06
N ASN A 127 -6.16 -1.09 17.11
CA ASN A 127 -6.45 -1.88 18.31
C ASN A 127 -6.75 -3.35 17.94
N ASP A 128 -7.99 -3.79 18.08
CA ASP A 128 -8.43 -5.15 17.78
C ASP A 128 -9.31 -5.24 16.52
N ALA A 129 -9.50 -4.13 15.80
CA ALA A 129 -10.30 -4.06 14.58
C ALA A 129 -9.44 -3.98 13.32
N ASP A 130 -9.75 -4.80 12.32
CA ASP A 130 -9.15 -4.71 10.99
C ASP A 130 -9.90 -3.69 10.13
N ILE A 131 -9.19 -2.64 9.72
CA ILE A 131 -9.76 -1.54 8.94
C ILE A 131 -9.28 -1.62 7.51
N ALA A 132 -10.21 -1.71 6.57
CA ALA A 132 -9.91 -1.64 5.15
C ALA A 132 -9.51 -0.21 4.74
N ILE A 133 -8.29 -0.03 4.24
CA ILE A 133 -7.79 1.28 3.83
C ILE A 133 -8.42 1.73 2.51
N THR A 134 -9.16 2.82 2.53
CA THR A 134 -9.66 3.45 1.30
C THR A 134 -8.75 4.61 0.92
N ARG A 135 -8.24 4.59 -0.31
CA ARG A 135 -7.38 5.67 -0.82
C ARG A 135 -8.13 6.99 -0.78
N GLN A 136 -7.48 8.02 -0.25
CA GLN A 136 -8.05 9.35 -0.14
C GLN A 136 -7.56 10.26 -1.27
N SER A 137 -8.28 11.36 -1.48
CA SER A 137 -7.89 12.35 -2.48
C SER A 137 -6.53 12.95 -2.14
N ARG A 138 -5.82 13.41 -3.18
CA ARG A 138 -4.52 14.08 -3.01
C ARG A 138 -4.63 15.29 -2.08
N GLU A 139 -5.71 16.05 -2.17
CA GLU A 139 -5.96 17.22 -1.34
C GLU A 139 -6.00 16.86 0.15
N LEU A 140 -6.79 15.84 0.52
CA LEU A 140 -6.88 15.37 1.89
C LEU A 140 -5.53 14.85 2.40
N MET A 141 -4.82 14.07 1.58
CA MET A 141 -3.50 13.54 1.94
C MET A 141 -2.47 14.67 2.17
N VAL A 142 -2.48 15.72 1.35
CA VAL A 142 -1.61 16.89 1.53
C VAL A 142 -1.95 17.65 2.80
N ALA A 143 -3.25 17.89 3.07
CA ALA A 143 -3.70 18.57 4.28
C ALA A 143 -3.29 17.81 5.54
N ALA A 144 -3.50 16.49 5.58
CA ALA A 144 -3.04 15.65 6.68
C ALA A 144 -1.50 15.68 6.81
N GLY A 145 -0.77 15.63 5.69
CA GLY A 145 0.70 15.69 5.69
C GLY A 145 1.25 16.99 6.29
N GLN A 146 0.57 18.12 6.03
CA GLN A 146 0.89 19.41 6.63
C GLN A 146 0.62 19.42 8.14
N GLN A 147 -0.52 18.86 8.59
CA GLN A 147 -0.82 18.74 10.02
C GLN A 147 0.23 17.90 10.76
N VAL A 148 0.58 16.73 10.22
CA VAL A 148 1.63 15.87 10.77
C VAL A 148 2.97 16.61 10.82
N SER A 149 3.33 17.32 9.76
CA SER A 149 4.58 18.09 9.72
C SER A 149 4.61 19.20 10.77
N ALA A 150 3.49 19.89 10.99
CA ALA A 150 3.38 20.95 12.00
C ALA A 150 3.44 20.44 13.44
N MET A 151 2.99 19.20 13.69
CA MET A 151 2.99 18.57 15.02
C MET A 151 4.29 17.84 15.38
N LYS A 152 5.17 17.65 14.40
CA LYS A 152 6.34 16.77 14.52
C LYS A 152 7.34 17.31 15.53
N GLY A 153 7.63 16.50 16.55
CA GLY A 153 8.70 16.78 17.50
C GLY A 153 10.09 16.71 16.87
N VAL A 154 11.06 17.35 17.53
CA VAL A 154 12.47 17.23 17.14
C VAL A 154 12.90 15.76 17.25
N ASN A 155 13.52 15.22 16.19
CA ASN A 155 13.95 13.81 16.08
C ASN A 155 12.82 12.77 16.21
N GLU A 156 11.54 13.18 16.15
CA GLU A 156 10.41 12.25 16.16
C GLU A 156 10.23 11.63 14.76
N PRO A 157 10.09 10.29 14.62
CA PRO A 157 9.73 9.69 13.35
C PRO A 157 8.32 10.10 12.90
N VAL A 158 8.12 10.34 11.61
CA VAL A 158 6.84 10.82 11.04
C VAL A 158 5.67 9.90 11.38
N PHE A 159 5.88 8.57 11.38
CA PHE A 159 4.83 7.61 11.71
C PHE A 159 4.37 7.73 13.17
N VAL A 160 5.25 8.12 14.10
CA VAL A 160 4.87 8.37 15.51
C VAL A 160 3.95 9.59 15.57
N THR A 161 4.33 10.68 14.90
CA THR A 161 3.51 11.90 14.84
C THR A 161 2.14 11.63 14.21
N ALA A 162 2.08 10.87 13.12
CA ALA A 162 0.82 10.47 12.49
C ALA A 162 -0.05 9.59 13.41
N GLY A 163 0.56 8.68 14.17
CA GLY A 163 -0.15 7.88 15.17
C GLY A 163 -0.70 8.71 16.33
N ARG A 164 0.02 9.76 16.75
CA ARG A 164 -0.49 10.72 17.74
C ARG A 164 -1.67 11.51 17.22
N LEU A 165 -1.61 11.95 15.96
CA LEU A 165 -2.72 12.63 15.31
C LEU A 165 -3.95 11.71 15.26
N LEU A 166 -3.78 10.44 14.89
CA LEU A 166 -4.86 9.44 14.93
C LEU A 166 -5.47 9.33 16.34
N GLY A 167 -4.64 9.17 17.37
CA GLY A 167 -5.10 9.07 18.76
C GLY A 167 -5.81 10.33 19.27
N ALA A 168 -5.37 11.51 18.85
CA ALA A 168 -6.04 12.77 19.17
C ALA A 168 -7.45 12.82 18.57
N ARG A 169 -7.61 12.41 17.30
CA ARG A 169 -8.93 12.37 16.66
C ARG A 169 -9.84 11.29 17.25
N MET A 170 -9.30 10.13 17.60
CA MET A 170 -10.07 9.10 18.34
C MET A 170 -10.57 9.63 19.68
N LYS A 171 -9.76 10.41 20.40
CA LYS A 171 -10.16 11.07 21.65
C LYS A 171 -11.27 12.10 21.45
N GLU A 172 -11.33 12.74 20.29
CA GLU A 172 -12.42 13.65 19.88
C GLU A 172 -13.70 12.89 19.49
N GLY A 173 -13.70 11.54 19.54
CA GLY A 173 -14.87 10.71 19.22
C GLY A 173 -15.07 10.47 17.72
N LYS A 174 -14.05 10.73 16.89
CA LYS A 174 -14.11 10.51 15.44
C LYS A 174 -14.14 9.02 15.08
N ALA A 175 -15.06 8.64 14.20
CA ALA A 175 -15.17 7.27 13.70
C ALA A 175 -14.10 6.96 12.65
N LEU A 176 -13.58 5.73 12.62
CA LEU A 176 -12.44 5.34 11.78
C LEU A 176 -12.76 5.39 10.28
N GLU A 177 -14.04 5.31 9.93
CA GLU A 177 -14.57 5.39 8.57
C GLU A 177 -14.71 6.82 8.06
N GLU A 178 -14.63 7.83 8.94
CA GLU A 178 -14.68 9.24 8.52
C GLU A 178 -13.49 9.56 7.60
N PRO A 179 -13.69 10.37 6.52
CA PRO A 179 -12.64 10.66 5.54
C PRO A 179 -11.33 11.17 6.16
N GLU A 180 -11.41 12.01 7.20
CA GLU A 180 -10.23 12.52 7.91
C GLU A 180 -9.46 11.39 8.61
N MET A 181 -10.17 10.49 9.30
CA MET A 181 -9.57 9.33 9.98
C MET A 181 -8.96 8.37 8.98
N MET A 182 -9.70 8.07 7.91
CA MET A 182 -9.21 7.23 6.83
C MET A 182 -7.99 7.83 6.14
N THR A 183 -7.87 9.16 6.05
CA THR A 183 -6.68 9.84 5.51
C THR A 183 -5.45 9.57 6.39
N ILE A 184 -5.59 9.67 7.70
CA ILE A 184 -4.49 9.39 8.64
C ILE A 184 -4.10 7.90 8.59
N LEU A 185 -5.09 7.00 8.56
CA LEU A 185 -4.85 5.56 8.42
C LEU A 185 -4.18 5.21 7.08
N CYS A 186 -4.60 5.84 5.99
CA CYS A 186 -3.98 5.71 4.68
C CYS A 186 -2.51 6.16 4.71
N MET A 187 -2.22 7.30 5.36
CA MET A 187 -0.85 7.79 5.53
C MET A 187 0.01 6.83 6.37
N LEU A 188 -0.51 6.34 7.50
CA LEU A 188 0.20 5.39 8.34
C LEU A 188 0.51 4.09 7.58
N SER A 189 -0.46 3.60 6.81
CA SER A 189 -0.29 2.45 5.95
C SER A 189 0.75 2.71 4.85
N ASP A 190 0.76 3.90 4.24
CA ASP A 190 1.76 4.32 3.25
C ASP A 190 3.18 4.46 3.84
N LEU A 191 3.29 4.73 5.14
CA LEU A 191 4.56 4.69 5.89
C LEU A 191 4.97 3.28 6.31
N GLY A 192 4.18 2.26 5.96
CA GLY A 192 4.46 0.85 6.22
C GLY A 192 3.76 0.27 7.45
N ALA A 193 3.06 1.05 8.27
CA ALA A 193 2.42 0.51 9.47
C ALA A 193 1.33 -0.51 9.11
N THR A 194 1.38 -1.70 9.73
CA THR A 194 0.35 -2.74 9.57
C THR A 194 -0.62 -2.80 10.73
N SER A 195 -0.20 -2.32 11.90
CA SER A 195 -1.07 -2.17 13.06
C SER A 195 -0.69 -0.98 13.92
N VAL A 196 -1.70 -0.35 14.52
CA VAL A 196 -1.58 0.76 15.45
C VAL A 196 -2.43 0.45 16.67
N LYS A 197 -1.85 0.56 17.86
CA LYS A 197 -2.56 0.36 19.13
C LYS A 197 -2.59 1.67 19.89
N ILE A 198 -3.77 2.12 20.27
CA ILE A 198 -4.02 3.36 20.98
C ILE A 198 -4.89 3.05 22.20
N ASP A 199 -4.29 3.20 23.38
CA ASP A 199 -5.01 3.18 24.67
C ASP A 199 -5.18 4.64 25.12
N LEU A 200 -6.40 5.17 24.97
CA LEU A 200 -6.69 6.57 25.27
C LEU A 200 -6.62 6.89 26.76
N GLU A 201 -6.96 5.92 27.61
CA GLU A 201 -6.96 6.09 29.07
C GLU A 201 -5.53 6.14 29.61
N LYS A 202 -4.69 5.23 29.13
CA LYS A 202 -3.27 5.15 29.52
C LYS A 202 -2.37 6.06 28.71
N GLY A 203 -2.90 6.69 27.66
CA GLY A 203 -2.14 7.54 26.74
C GLY A 203 -1.05 6.78 25.99
N ILE A 204 -1.23 5.49 25.72
CA ILE A 204 -0.23 4.63 25.08
C ILE A 204 -0.47 4.62 23.57
N LEU A 205 0.61 4.82 22.81
CA LEU A 205 0.70 4.55 21.38
C LEU A 205 1.65 3.38 21.16
N GLY A 206 1.24 2.42 20.34
CA GLY A 206 2.06 1.28 19.95
C GLY A 206 1.90 0.99 18.47
N PHE A 207 2.92 0.38 17.88
CA PHE A 207 2.89 -0.09 16.50
C PHE A 207 3.25 -1.57 16.47
N GLY A 208 2.67 -2.29 15.51
CA GLY A 208 3.15 -3.62 15.16
C GLY A 208 4.29 -3.56 14.15
N PRO A 209 4.62 -4.71 13.52
CA PRO A 209 5.63 -4.73 12.47
C PRO A 209 5.22 -3.86 11.29
N PHE A 210 6.21 -3.24 10.66
CA PHE A 210 6.02 -2.48 9.43
C PHE A 210 6.20 -3.40 8.23
N SER A 211 5.41 -3.17 7.18
CA SER A 211 5.46 -3.89 5.91
C SER A 211 6.30 -3.10 4.90
N PRO A 212 7.45 -3.64 4.45
CA PRO A 212 8.21 -3.02 3.36
C PRO A 212 7.37 -2.90 2.10
N ALA A 213 6.56 -3.92 1.77
CA ALA A 213 5.68 -3.92 0.61
C ALA A 213 4.72 -2.71 0.58
N ASN A 214 4.17 -2.33 1.74
CA ASN A 214 3.28 -1.16 1.83
C ASN A 214 4.02 0.15 1.53
N ALA A 215 5.19 0.34 2.14
CA ALA A 215 5.99 1.55 1.95
C ALA A 215 6.58 1.64 0.54
N MET A 216 7.08 0.53 -0.01
CA MET A 216 7.61 0.43 -1.37
C MET A 216 6.51 0.69 -2.41
N SER A 217 5.33 0.11 -2.23
CA SER A 217 4.18 0.38 -3.11
C SER A 217 3.83 1.87 -3.13
N SER A 218 3.79 2.53 -1.95
CA SER A 218 3.56 3.98 -1.88
C SER A 218 4.66 4.77 -2.60
N ALA A 219 5.93 4.42 -2.40
CA ALA A 219 7.06 5.03 -3.09
C ALA A 219 6.98 4.87 -4.61
N VAL A 220 6.64 3.67 -5.10
CA VAL A 220 6.47 3.38 -6.53
C VAL A 220 5.33 4.21 -7.13
N LEU A 221 4.17 4.30 -6.45
CA LEU A 221 3.04 5.11 -6.90
C LEU A 221 3.33 6.61 -6.89
N GLN A 222 4.23 7.07 -6.01
CA GLN A 222 4.74 8.44 -6.01
C GLN A 222 5.80 8.71 -7.10
N GLY A 223 6.18 7.69 -7.87
CA GLY A 223 7.12 7.82 -8.98
C GLY A 223 8.59 7.86 -8.56
N LEU A 224 8.92 7.35 -7.37
CA LEU A 224 10.32 7.27 -6.93
C LEU A 224 11.11 6.32 -7.84
N ASP A 225 12.41 6.63 -7.97
CA ASP A 225 13.36 5.77 -8.69
C ASP A 225 13.71 4.51 -7.88
N PRO A 226 14.27 3.47 -8.53
CA PRO A 226 14.56 2.20 -7.86
C PRO A 226 15.49 2.33 -6.63
N GLU A 227 16.47 3.24 -6.66
CA GLU A 227 17.40 3.42 -5.54
C GLU A 227 16.69 4.01 -4.33
N LYS A 228 15.79 4.98 -4.54
CA LYS A 228 14.94 5.51 -3.47
C LYS A 228 13.98 4.46 -2.93
N VAL A 229 13.38 3.63 -3.79
CA VAL A 229 12.50 2.52 -3.34
C VAL A 229 13.28 1.52 -2.48
N LYS A 230 14.51 1.18 -2.86
CA LYS A 230 15.41 0.34 -2.06
C LYS A 230 15.79 0.99 -0.72
N SER A 231 16.03 2.29 -0.70
CA SER A 231 16.27 3.03 0.54
C SER A 231 15.05 3.01 1.48
N VAL A 232 13.84 3.10 0.93
CA VAL A 232 12.59 2.96 1.68
C VAL A 232 12.49 1.56 2.31
N GLN A 233 12.76 0.50 1.54
CA GLN A 233 12.79 -0.88 2.06
C GLN A 233 13.75 -1.01 3.24
N ALA A 234 15.01 -0.58 3.06
CA ALA A 234 16.03 -0.65 4.11
C ALA A 234 15.66 0.15 5.37
N SER A 235 14.97 1.29 5.21
CA SER A 235 14.47 2.09 6.32
C SER A 235 13.41 1.35 7.14
N ILE A 236 12.51 0.62 6.47
CA ILE A 236 11.48 -0.20 7.13
C ILE A 236 12.10 -1.40 7.84
N GLU A 237 13.05 -2.09 7.21
CA GLU A 237 13.79 -3.19 7.83
C GLU A 237 14.51 -2.75 9.10
N LYS A 238 15.23 -1.62 9.03
CA LYS A 238 15.89 -1.02 10.20
C LYS A 238 14.91 -0.65 11.31
N THR A 239 13.73 -0.13 10.94
CA THR A 239 12.66 0.21 11.88
C THR A 239 12.15 -1.05 12.58
N ASN A 240 11.89 -2.12 11.83
CA ASN A 240 11.48 -3.41 12.38
C ASN A 240 12.53 -4.02 13.30
N ASP A 241 13.80 -3.99 12.91
CA ASP A 241 14.90 -4.49 13.74
C ASP A 241 15.06 -3.72 15.04
N HIS A 242 14.84 -2.40 15.00
CA HIS A 242 14.81 -1.59 16.21
C HIS A 242 13.67 -2.01 17.14
N PHE A 243 12.46 -2.23 16.61
CA PHE A 243 11.33 -2.72 17.40
C PHE A 243 11.59 -4.11 17.99
N LYS A 244 12.19 -5.03 17.24
CA LYS A 244 12.55 -6.37 17.76
C LYS A 244 13.53 -6.27 18.93
N LYS A 245 14.61 -5.50 18.78
CA LYS A 245 15.61 -5.30 19.84
C LYS A 245 15.02 -4.71 21.12
N LEU A 246 14.13 -3.72 20.97
CA LEU A 246 13.45 -3.12 22.11
C LEU A 246 12.52 -4.13 22.83
N ALA A 247 11.86 -5.02 22.08
CA ALA A 247 10.98 -6.03 22.65
C ALA A 247 11.77 -7.09 23.43
N GLU A 248 12.93 -7.50 22.92
CA GLU A 248 13.85 -8.42 23.60
C GLU A 248 14.42 -7.82 24.89
N GLN A 249 14.77 -6.53 24.88
CA GLN A 249 15.25 -5.82 26.08
C GLN A 249 14.17 -5.69 27.16
N GLN A 250 12.90 -5.55 26.78
CA GLN A 250 11.79 -5.52 27.74
C GLN A 250 11.39 -6.93 28.23
N GLY A 251 11.57 -7.97 27.41
CA GLY A 251 11.30 -9.36 27.78
C GLY A 251 12.37 -10.03 28.66
N GLY A 252 13.59 -9.49 28.71
CA GLY A 252 14.70 -10.01 29.52
C GLY A 252 14.70 -9.59 31.00
N GLY A 253 13.69 -8.83 31.45
CA GLY A 253 13.66 -8.16 32.76
C GLY A 253 12.78 -8.77 33.85
N GLY A 254 12.16 -9.95 33.66
CA GLY A 254 11.31 -10.53 34.70
C GLY A 254 10.87 -11.97 34.41
N GLN A 255 11.37 -12.90 35.20
CA GLN A 255 10.80 -14.24 35.31
C GLN A 255 9.36 -14.16 35.83
N ASN A 256 8.48 -14.99 35.24
CA ASN A 256 7.09 -15.29 35.60
C ASN A 256 6.01 -14.28 35.20
N ALA A 257 5.42 -14.45 34.02
CA ALA A 257 3.99 -14.74 33.84
C ALA A 257 3.60 -14.88 32.36
N ALA A 258 2.98 -16.03 32.04
CA ALA A 258 2.06 -16.30 30.94
C ALA A 258 2.48 -15.96 29.49
N ALA A 259 2.72 -17.04 28.74
CA ALA A 259 2.71 -17.10 27.29
C ALA A 259 1.42 -16.52 26.67
N GLN A 260 1.55 -16.06 25.42
CA GLN A 260 0.53 -15.47 24.54
C GLN A 260 0.18 -14.00 24.81
N GLN A 261 1.04 -13.07 24.38
CA GLN A 261 0.58 -11.75 23.95
C GLN A 261 1.58 -11.19 22.93
N GLY A 262 1.10 -10.98 21.71
CA GLY A 262 1.89 -10.56 20.56
C GLY A 262 2.79 -9.35 20.84
N GLN A 263 3.90 -9.29 20.10
CA GLN A 263 4.93 -8.25 20.13
C GLN A 263 4.38 -6.89 20.56
N ARG A 264 4.71 -6.47 21.78
CA ARG A 264 4.24 -5.24 22.42
C ARG A 264 5.43 -4.32 22.61
N LEU A 265 5.26 -3.08 22.18
CA LEU A 265 6.09 -1.96 22.62
C LEU A 265 5.20 -0.76 22.87
N SER A 266 5.19 -0.31 24.12
CA SER A 266 4.58 0.95 24.52
C SER A 266 5.55 2.09 24.19
N VAL A 267 5.18 2.98 23.27
CA VAL A 267 5.84 4.28 23.16
C VAL A 267 5.40 5.11 24.37
N PRO A 268 6.32 5.82 25.07
CA PRO A 268 5.97 6.66 26.23
C PRO A 268 4.83 7.62 25.90
N ALA A 269 3.97 7.93 26.88
CA ALA A 269 2.81 8.79 26.68
C ALA A 269 3.20 10.16 26.09
N VAL A 270 2.64 10.52 24.94
CA VAL A 270 2.92 11.77 24.22
C VAL A 270 1.73 12.73 24.19
N MET A 271 0.69 12.46 24.99
CA MET A 271 -0.36 13.48 25.20
C MET A 271 0.16 14.49 26.22
N GLY A 272 0.38 15.72 25.75
CA GLY A 272 0.84 16.82 26.57
C GLY A 272 0.00 16.96 27.84
N THR A 273 0.60 16.67 28.98
CA THR A 273 0.11 17.16 30.26
C THR A 273 0.03 18.68 30.14
N ARG A 274 -1.19 19.24 30.16
CA ARG A 274 -1.42 20.68 30.33
C ARG A 274 -0.50 21.15 31.44
N ARG A 275 0.49 22.00 31.12
CA ARG A 275 1.16 22.81 32.15
C ARG A 275 0.08 23.68 32.77
N ARG A 276 -0.35 23.33 33.99
CA ARG A 276 -1.06 24.28 34.86
C ARG A 276 -0.11 25.47 35.05
N ARG A 277 -0.50 26.61 34.53
CA ARG A 277 -0.15 27.91 35.10
C ARG A 277 -1.39 28.43 35.78
#